data_AF-A0A960PIX2-F1
#
_entry.id   AF-A0A960PIX2-F1
#
_cell.length_a   1.000
_cell.length_b   1.000
_cell.length_c   1.000
_cell.angle_alpha   90.00
_cell.angle_beta   90.00
_cell.angle_gamma   90.00
#
_symmetry.space_group_name_H-M   'P 1'
#
loop_
_entity.id
_entity.type
_entity.pdbx_description
1 polymer ?
#
loop_
_entity_poly.entity_id
_entity_poly.type
_entity_poly.pdbx_seq_one_letter_code
_entity_poly.pdbx_strand_id
1 'polypeptide(L)'
;MIGVEVRTVVVGHRVVEIEMGVDDRPHSLGLSVRIDGDKRWSSEEPGWRDIAVGVDEGLFVWSLELRGVVLRSPDDGACSIDSDEDIVVAFRADPGWLLACETSLRLVRGDAELSRLELPDVIEDAHWAGESLLVRCANGMSVRVAVEAGGLEALPG
;
A
#
# COMPACT_ATOMS: atom_id res chain seq x y z
N MET A 1 -30.01 -4.27 -7.12
CA MET A 1 -28.84 -4.83 -7.83
C MET A 1 -27.67 -4.32 -7.04
N ILE A 2 -26.93 -5.20 -6.35
CA ILE A 2 -25.72 -4.81 -5.63
C ILE A 2 -24.73 -4.39 -6.71
N GLY A 3 -24.36 -3.11 -6.74
CA GLY A 3 -23.35 -2.68 -7.70
C GLY A 3 -22.00 -3.23 -7.24
N VAL A 4 -21.15 -3.59 -8.19
CA VAL A 4 -19.76 -3.97 -7.90
C VAL A 4 -18.87 -3.18 -8.84
N GLU A 5 -17.86 -2.52 -8.29
CA GLU A 5 -16.73 -1.99 -9.05
C GLU A 5 -15.65 -3.07 -9.12
N VAL A 6 -15.14 -3.34 -10.33
CA VAL A 6 -14.03 -4.27 -10.52
C VAL A 6 -12.81 -3.50 -11.01
N ARG A 7 -11.72 -3.59 -10.25
CA ARG A 7 -10.40 -3.12 -10.67
C ARG A 7 -9.57 -4.32 -11.09
N THR A 8 -8.95 -4.23 -12.26
CA THR A 8 -8.07 -5.28 -12.79
C THR A 8 -6.65 -4.75 -12.84
N VAL A 9 -5.73 -5.48 -12.22
CA VAL A 9 -4.29 -5.18 -12.22
C VAL A 9 -3.54 -6.39 -12.75
N VAL A 10 -2.61 -6.18 -13.68
CA VAL A 10 -1.77 -7.22 -14.23
C VAL A 10 -0.37 -7.07 -13.64
N VAL A 11 0.13 -8.11 -12.97
CA VAL A 11 1.47 -8.15 -12.39
C VAL A 11 2.23 -9.37 -12.89
N GLY A 12 3.32 -9.13 -13.61
CA GLY A 12 4.06 -10.17 -14.31
C GLY A 12 3.15 -10.94 -15.27
N HIS A 13 2.87 -12.21 -14.94
CA HIS A 13 2.01 -13.11 -15.71
C HIS A 13 0.67 -13.40 -15.02
N ARG A 14 0.33 -12.64 -13.97
CA ARG A 14 -0.86 -12.84 -13.14
C ARG A 14 -1.87 -11.73 -13.37
N VAL A 15 -3.15 -12.10 -13.37
CA VAL A 15 -4.26 -11.16 -13.41
C VAL A 15 -4.90 -11.10 -12.03
N VAL A 16 -4.97 -9.90 -11.46
CA VAL A 16 -5.57 -9.65 -10.16
C VAL A 16 -6.85 -8.87 -10.36
N GLU A 17 -7.97 -9.43 -9.92
CA GLU A 17 -9.28 -8.79 -9.96
C GLU A 17 -9.71 -8.46 -8.54
N ILE A 18 -10.05 -7.19 -8.32
CA ILE A 18 -10.46 -6.66 -7.03
C ILE A 18 -11.87 -6.14 -7.19
N GLU A 19 -12.80 -6.89 -6.61
CA GLU A 19 -14.22 -6.56 -6.60
C GLU A 19 -14.54 -5.81 -5.30
N MET A 20 -15.15 -4.64 -5.45
CA MET A 20 -15.59 -3.78 -4.35
C MET A 20 -17.09 -3.57 -4.48
N GLY A 21 -17.85 -3.89 -3.43
CA GLY A 21 -19.30 -3.71 -3.43
C GLY A 21 -19.69 -2.23 -3.32
N VAL A 22 -20.22 -1.61 -4.37
CA VAL A 22 -20.61 -0.18 -4.35
C VAL A 22 -21.99 0.06 -3.74
N ASP A 23 -22.42 -0.79 -2.81
CA ASP A 23 -23.62 -0.53 -2.02
C ASP A 23 -23.35 0.70 -1.15
N ASP A 24 -24.25 1.69 -1.18
CA ASP A 24 -24.19 2.92 -0.38
C ASP A 24 -24.51 2.63 1.10
N ARG A 25 -23.67 1.79 1.72
CA ARG A 25 -23.71 1.43 3.13
C ARG A 25 -22.53 2.09 3.82
N PRO A 26 -22.75 3.19 4.56
CA PRO A 26 -21.66 3.92 5.20
C PRO A 26 -20.91 3.12 6.26
N HIS A 27 -21.32 1.89 6.58
CA HIS A 27 -20.70 1.04 7.60
C HIS A 27 -19.94 -0.17 7.04
N SER A 28 -20.07 -0.51 5.75
CA SER A 28 -19.58 -1.79 5.25
C SER A 28 -19.44 -1.79 3.73
N LEU A 29 -18.24 -2.15 3.25
CA LEU A 29 -17.83 -2.30 1.87
C LEU A 29 -17.17 -3.68 1.73
N GLY A 30 -17.82 -4.55 0.96
CA GLY A 30 -17.26 -5.89 0.70
C GLY A 30 -16.13 -5.80 -0.31
N LEU A 31 -14.96 -6.33 0.04
CA LEU A 31 -13.82 -6.47 -0.85
C LEU A 31 -13.53 -7.95 -1.12
N SER A 32 -13.39 -8.32 -2.39
CA SER A 32 -13.03 -9.69 -2.81
C SER A 32 -11.90 -9.65 -3.81
N VAL A 33 -10.86 -10.45 -3.58
CA VAL A 33 -9.68 -10.51 -4.44
C VAL A 33 -9.58 -11.88 -5.09
N ARG A 34 -9.47 -11.87 -6.43
CA ARG A 34 -9.20 -13.04 -7.25
C ARG A 34 -7.84 -12.91 -7.93
N ILE A 35 -7.14 -14.02 -8.06
CA ILE A 35 -5.91 -14.12 -8.85
C ILE A 35 -6.13 -15.19 -9.90
N ASP A 36 -5.97 -14.83 -11.17
CA ASP A 36 -6.21 -15.70 -12.32
C ASP A 36 -7.60 -16.37 -12.28
N GLY A 37 -8.59 -15.64 -11.78
CA GLY A 37 -9.98 -16.10 -11.61
C GLY A 37 -10.26 -16.86 -10.30
N ASP A 38 -9.24 -17.31 -9.57
CA ASP A 38 -9.41 -18.01 -8.29
C ASP A 38 -9.57 -17.04 -7.14
N LYS A 39 -10.68 -17.15 -6.39
CA LYS A 39 -10.91 -16.34 -5.18
C LYS A 39 -9.88 -16.70 -4.12
N ARG A 40 -9.06 -15.72 -3.72
CA ARG A 40 -8.04 -15.89 -2.69
C ARG A 40 -8.55 -15.50 -1.31
N TRP A 41 -9.13 -14.31 -1.18
CA TRP A 41 -9.76 -13.89 0.06
C TRP A 41 -10.89 -12.87 -0.19
N SER A 42 -11.64 -12.60 0.87
CA SER A 42 -12.55 -11.47 0.95
C SER A 42 -12.50 -10.85 2.35
N SER A 43 -12.72 -9.55 2.43
CA SER A 43 -12.83 -8.81 3.69
C SER A 43 -14.03 -7.87 3.66
N GLU A 44 -14.38 -7.37 4.84
CA GLU A 44 -15.38 -6.32 5.02
C GLU A 44 -14.64 -5.09 5.54
N GLU A 45 -14.71 -4.01 4.77
CA GLU A 45 -14.01 -2.74 5.02
C GLU A 45 -15.04 -1.65 5.36
N PRO A 46 -14.65 -0.53 6.00
CA PRO A 46 -15.57 0.59 6.22
C PRO A 46 -15.98 1.27 4.90
N GLY A 47 -17.27 1.27 4.55
CA GLY A 47 -17.76 1.74 3.24
C GLY A 47 -17.91 3.24 3.02
N TRP A 48 -17.40 4.07 3.91
CA TRP A 48 -17.50 5.53 3.84
C TRP A 48 -16.24 6.21 3.27
N ARG A 49 -15.23 5.44 2.83
CA ARG A 49 -13.97 5.92 2.23
C ARG A 49 -13.55 5.12 1.01
N ASP A 50 -12.76 5.76 0.17
CA ASP A 50 -12.15 5.12 -1.01
C ASP A 50 -11.12 4.07 -0.60
N ILE A 51 -11.16 2.92 -1.27
CA ILE A 51 -10.15 1.88 -1.13
C ILE A 51 -9.01 2.17 -2.11
N ALA A 52 -7.81 2.37 -1.56
CA ALA A 52 -6.56 2.32 -2.30
C ALA A 52 -6.17 0.86 -2.56
N VAL A 53 -5.43 0.57 -3.62
CA VAL A 53 -5.02 -0.80 -3.93
C VAL A 53 -3.57 -0.78 -4.40
N GLY A 54 -2.71 -1.56 -3.74
CA GLY A 54 -1.41 -1.97 -4.28
C GLY A 54 -1.44 -3.41 -4.78
N VAL A 55 -0.60 -3.74 -5.75
CA VAL A 55 -0.42 -5.10 -6.30
C VAL A 55 1.05 -5.23 -6.71
N ASP A 56 1.73 -6.27 -6.25
CA ASP A 56 3.13 -6.57 -6.58
C ASP A 56 3.33 -8.09 -6.73
N GLU A 57 4.52 -8.57 -7.11
CA GLU A 57 4.82 -9.99 -7.37
C GLU A 57 4.51 -10.93 -6.16
N GLY A 58 4.41 -10.37 -4.93
CA GLY A 58 3.95 -11.05 -3.70
C GLY A 58 2.52 -10.74 -3.24
N LEU A 59 1.73 -10.07 -4.10
CA LEU A 59 0.36 -9.54 -3.98
C LEU A 59 -0.11 -9.02 -2.62
N PHE A 60 -0.40 -7.71 -2.52
CA PHE A 60 -0.80 -7.08 -1.27
C PHE A 60 -1.84 -5.98 -1.44
N VAL A 61 -3.08 -6.25 -1.04
CA VAL A 61 -4.14 -5.24 -1.01
C VAL A 61 -4.16 -4.57 0.35
N TRP A 62 -4.30 -3.24 0.39
CA TRP A 62 -4.56 -2.51 1.63
C TRP A 62 -5.83 -1.68 1.57
N SER A 63 -6.42 -1.45 2.74
CA SER A 63 -7.53 -0.53 2.95
C SER A 63 -7.01 0.59 3.84
N LEU A 64 -7.34 1.84 3.53
CA LEU A 64 -6.97 2.99 4.36
C LEU A 64 -8.02 3.14 5.47
N GLU A 65 -7.70 2.65 6.67
CA GLU A 65 -8.34 3.17 7.87
C GLU A 65 -7.73 4.53 8.19
N LEU A 66 -8.45 5.39 8.93
CA LEU A 66 -8.09 6.79 9.23
C LEU A 66 -6.63 7.04 9.64
N ARG A 67 -5.92 5.99 10.08
CA ARG A 67 -4.53 5.96 10.55
C ARG A 67 -3.90 4.57 10.40
N GLY A 68 -4.27 3.77 9.40
CA GLY A 68 -3.76 2.40 9.31
C GLY A 68 -4.02 1.69 7.99
N VAL A 69 -3.22 0.67 7.73
CA VAL A 69 -3.23 -0.13 6.49
C VAL A 69 -3.18 -1.61 6.85
N VAL A 70 -4.15 -2.38 6.36
CA VAL A 70 -4.15 -3.84 6.45
C VAL A 70 -3.47 -4.43 5.22
N LEU A 71 -2.21 -4.85 5.33
CA LEU A 71 -1.46 -5.49 4.25
C LEU A 71 -1.69 -7.00 4.29
N ARG A 72 -2.19 -7.56 3.20
CA ARG A 72 -2.46 -9.00 3.09
C ARG A 72 -1.58 -9.65 2.04
N SER A 73 -0.64 -10.48 2.48
CA SER A 73 0.13 -11.36 1.58
C SER A 73 -0.49 -12.75 1.53
N PRO A 74 -0.41 -13.48 0.41
CA PRO A 74 -0.71 -14.90 0.36
C PRO A 74 0.13 -15.72 1.35
N ASP A 75 1.38 -15.33 1.57
CA ASP A 75 2.35 -16.13 2.34
C ASP A 75 2.46 -15.70 3.81
N ASP A 76 2.30 -14.41 4.10
CA ASP A 76 2.50 -13.82 5.44
C ASP A 76 1.19 -13.51 6.19
N GLY A 77 0.03 -13.74 5.57
CA GLY A 77 -1.27 -13.41 6.16
C GLY A 77 -1.57 -11.91 6.20
N ALA A 78 -2.50 -11.51 7.07
CA ALA A 78 -2.90 -10.11 7.24
C ALA A 78 -2.09 -9.45 8.36
N CYS A 79 -1.48 -8.31 8.06
CA CYS A 79 -0.79 -7.44 9.02
C CYS A 79 -1.51 -6.09 9.04
N SER A 80 -1.86 -5.59 10.21
CA SER A 80 -2.32 -4.20 10.37
C SER A 80 -1.13 -3.35 10.76
N ILE A 81 -0.88 -2.27 10.03
CA ILE A 81 0.10 -1.26 10.41
C ILE A 81 -0.62 0.04 10.64
N ASP A 82 -0.45 0.59 11.85
CA ASP A 82 -0.94 1.93 12.17
C ASP A 82 0.10 2.99 11.76
N SER A 83 -0.39 4.10 11.24
CA SER A 83 0.38 5.29 10.86
C SER A 83 -0.36 6.53 11.34
N ASP A 84 0.35 7.45 12.00
CA ASP A 84 -0.16 8.76 12.38
C ASP A 84 -0.28 9.74 11.19
N GLU A 85 0.17 9.33 10.00
CA GLU A 85 0.03 10.03 8.72
C GLU A 85 -0.81 9.23 7.73
N ASP A 86 -1.45 9.92 6.79
CA ASP A 86 -2.13 9.28 5.67
C ASP A 86 -1.12 8.50 4.81
N ILE A 87 -1.44 7.27 4.45
CA ILE A 87 -0.55 6.43 3.62
C ILE A 87 -0.89 6.65 2.15
N VAL A 88 0.10 7.12 1.38
CA VAL A 88 0.00 7.37 -0.07
C VAL A 88 0.16 6.05 -0.84
N VAL A 89 1.22 5.30 -0.54
CA VAL A 89 1.50 4.01 -1.21
C VAL A 89 2.38 3.13 -0.31
N ALA A 90 2.24 1.81 -0.41
CA ALA A 90 3.10 0.85 0.27
C ALA A 90 3.78 -0.13 -0.71
N PHE A 91 4.99 -0.55 -0.36
CA PHE A 91 5.81 -1.49 -1.13
C PHE A 91 6.27 -2.64 -0.25
N ARG A 92 6.40 -3.83 -0.85
CA ARG A 92 7.11 -4.92 -0.20
C ARG A 92 8.60 -4.57 -0.16
N ALA A 93 9.21 -4.71 1.01
CA ALA A 93 10.65 -4.54 1.20
C ALA A 93 11.12 -5.60 2.20
N ASP A 94 12.25 -6.29 1.98
CA ASP A 94 12.73 -7.28 2.96
C ASP A 94 13.34 -6.55 4.17
N PRO A 95 12.94 -6.84 5.44
CA PRO A 95 12.09 -7.95 5.92
C PRO A 95 10.63 -7.61 6.25
N GLY A 96 10.08 -6.51 5.73
CA GLY A 96 8.69 -6.12 5.97
C GLY A 96 8.08 -5.26 4.87
N TRP A 97 7.83 -3.99 5.17
CA TRP A 97 6.99 -3.09 4.40
C TRP A 97 7.59 -1.71 4.37
N LEU A 98 7.60 -1.08 3.21
CA LEU A 98 7.92 0.33 3.07
C LEU A 98 6.64 1.09 2.80
N LEU A 99 6.28 1.99 3.71
CA LEU A 99 5.13 2.88 3.58
C LEU A 99 5.64 4.25 3.16
N ALA A 100 5.07 4.80 2.10
CA ALA A 100 5.14 6.22 1.77
C ALA A 100 3.89 6.89 2.33
N CYS A 101 4.06 7.68 3.38
CA CYS A 101 3.03 8.45 4.05
C CYS A 101 2.99 9.89 3.52
N GLU A 102 2.09 10.72 4.05
CA GLU A 102 1.90 12.10 3.62
C GLU A 102 3.23 12.87 3.57
N THR A 103 4.09 12.75 4.59
CA THR A 103 5.35 13.50 4.70
C THR A 103 6.56 12.65 5.10
N SER A 104 6.40 11.34 5.25
CA SER A 104 7.47 10.44 5.66
C SER A 104 7.48 9.12 4.88
N LEU A 105 8.65 8.48 4.83
CA LEU A 105 8.78 7.07 4.51
C LEU A 105 9.00 6.26 5.78
N ARG A 106 8.40 5.06 5.86
CA ARG A 106 8.49 4.19 7.04
C ARG A 106 8.76 2.76 6.62
N LEU A 107 9.84 2.18 7.13
CA LEU A 107 10.11 0.75 7.03
C LEU A 107 9.54 0.08 8.28
N VAL A 108 8.60 -0.85 8.10
CA VAL A 108 7.89 -1.52 9.19
C VAL A 108 7.93 -3.02 9.02
N ARG A 109 7.89 -3.78 10.12
CA ARG A 109 7.78 -5.24 10.12
C ARG A 109 6.83 -5.68 11.22
N GLY A 110 5.69 -6.25 10.83
CA GLY A 110 4.62 -6.50 11.79
C GLY A 110 4.07 -5.16 12.31
N ASP A 111 4.06 -5.02 13.63
CA ASP A 111 3.69 -3.82 14.37
C ASP A 111 4.88 -2.88 14.68
N ALA A 112 6.10 -3.25 14.31
CA ALA A 112 7.31 -2.48 14.63
C ALA A 112 7.75 -1.57 13.47
N GLU A 113 7.92 -0.28 13.76
CA GLU A 113 8.65 0.65 12.88
C GLU A 113 10.16 0.42 13.05
N LEU A 114 10.81 0.00 11.96
CA LEU A 114 12.25 -0.26 11.89
C LEU A 114 13.04 1.01 11.58
N SER A 115 12.50 1.86 10.70
CA SER A 115 13.15 3.09 10.26
C SER A 115 12.10 4.08 9.74
N ARG A 116 12.37 5.37 9.90
CA ARG A 116 11.54 6.46 9.43
C ARG A 116 12.42 7.56 8.84
N LEU A 117 12.01 8.07 7.68
CA LEU A 117 12.69 9.14 6.97
C LEU A 117 11.69 10.26 6.69
N GLU A 118 11.91 11.42 7.31
CA GLU A 118 11.12 12.63 7.04
C GLU A 118 11.50 13.21 5.67
N LEU A 119 10.49 13.67 4.94
CA LEU A 119 10.65 14.30 3.63
C LEU A 119 10.39 15.80 3.70
N PRO A 120 10.92 16.59 2.74
CA PRO A 120 10.87 18.04 2.81
C PRO A 120 9.47 18.64 2.58
N ASP A 121 8.54 17.86 2.02
CA ASP A 121 7.15 18.26 1.75
C ASP A 121 6.28 17.01 1.48
N VAL A 122 4.99 17.22 1.25
CA VAL A 122 3.98 16.19 0.98
C VAL A 122 4.38 15.31 -0.20
N ILE A 123 4.31 13.99 -0.03
CA ILE A 123 4.53 13.00 -1.09
C ILE A 123 3.35 13.03 -2.07
N GLU A 124 3.65 13.28 -3.34
CA GLU A 124 2.66 13.14 -4.42
C GLU A 124 2.74 11.79 -5.11
N ASP A 125 3.94 11.22 -5.20
CA ASP A 125 4.21 9.97 -5.89
C ASP A 125 5.47 9.31 -5.33
N ALA A 126 5.46 7.98 -5.31
CA ALA A 126 6.64 7.18 -4.99
C ALA A 126 6.64 5.91 -5.84
N HIS A 127 7.80 5.54 -6.37
CA HIS A 127 7.96 4.30 -7.14
C HIS A 127 9.41 3.84 -7.15
N TRP A 128 9.63 2.54 -7.41
CA TRP A 128 10.97 1.99 -7.55
C TRP A 128 11.63 2.42 -8.86
N ALA A 129 12.87 2.90 -8.75
CA ALA A 129 13.73 3.25 -9.87
C ALA A 129 15.06 2.49 -9.72
N GLY A 130 15.09 1.27 -10.25
CA GLY A 130 16.20 0.34 -10.02
C GLY A 130 16.21 -0.14 -8.57
N GLU A 131 17.33 0.02 -7.87
CA GLU A 131 17.53 -0.40 -6.47
C GLU A 131 17.15 0.68 -5.45
N SER A 132 16.69 1.85 -5.90
CA SER A 132 16.30 2.96 -5.03
C SER A 132 14.85 3.35 -5.23
N LEU A 133 14.18 3.82 -4.18
CA LEU A 133 12.87 4.43 -4.29
C LEU A 133 13.04 5.88 -4.74
N LEU A 134 12.32 6.30 -5.79
CA LEU A 134 12.21 7.70 -6.17
C LEU A 134 10.91 8.25 -5.60
N VAL A 135 11.01 9.34 -4.84
CA VAL A 135 9.86 10.03 -4.25
C VAL A 135 9.76 11.43 -4.82
N ARG A 136 8.58 11.81 -5.30
CA ARG A 136 8.26 13.18 -5.74
C ARG A 136 7.43 13.89 -4.67
N CYS A 137 7.89 15.06 -4.28
CA CYS A 137 7.22 15.92 -3.30
C CYS A 137 6.49 17.09 -3.98
N ALA A 138 5.46 17.63 -3.33
CA ALA A 138 4.62 18.72 -3.83
C ALA A 138 5.38 20.03 -4.10
N ASN A 139 6.47 20.29 -3.37
CA ASN A 139 7.39 21.39 -3.63
C ASN A 139 8.20 21.25 -4.94
N GLY A 140 8.01 20.18 -5.71
CA GLY A 140 8.72 19.90 -6.95
C GLY A 140 10.08 19.23 -6.76
N MET A 141 10.49 18.92 -5.52
CA MET A 141 11.70 18.15 -5.26
C MET A 141 11.48 16.67 -5.53
N SER A 142 12.57 15.98 -5.90
CA SER A 142 12.60 14.52 -5.95
C SER A 142 13.73 14.01 -5.05
N VAL A 143 13.41 13.04 -4.21
CA VAL A 143 14.35 12.42 -3.27
C VAL A 143 14.54 10.96 -3.71
N ARG A 144 15.80 10.54 -3.86
CA ARG A 144 16.14 9.13 -4.02
C ARG A 144 16.43 8.55 -2.66
N VAL A 145 15.86 7.39 -2.37
CA VAL A 145 15.99 6.72 -1.07
C VAL A 145 16.53 5.32 -1.27
N ALA A 146 17.62 5.01 -0.58
CA ALA A 146 18.10 3.65 -0.41
C ALA A 146 17.28 2.97 0.69
N VAL A 147 16.86 1.74 0.41
CA VAL A 147 16.06 0.93 1.31
C VAL A 147 16.85 -0.34 1.56
N GLU A 148 17.42 -0.44 2.75
CA GLU A 148 18.22 -1.59 3.17
C GLU A 148 17.52 -2.35 4.28
N ALA A 149 18.00 -3.57 4.57
CA ALA A 149 17.48 -4.40 5.64
C ALA A 149 17.66 -3.70 7.01
N GLY A 150 16.64 -2.95 7.41
CA GLY A 150 16.58 -2.21 8.68
C GLY A 150 16.80 -0.69 8.57
N GLY A 151 16.91 -0.11 7.37
CA GLY A 151 17.22 1.32 7.25
C GLY A 151 16.69 2.01 6.00
N LEU A 152 16.40 3.30 6.15
CA LEU A 152 16.08 4.24 5.07
C LEU A 152 17.12 5.35 5.05
N GLU A 153 17.70 5.63 3.89
CA GLU A 153 18.67 6.71 3.71
C GLU A 153 18.39 7.52 2.44
N ALA A 154 18.34 8.85 2.59
CA ALA A 154 18.27 9.74 1.43
C ALA A 154 19.62 9.76 0.71
N LEU A 155 19.62 9.42 -0.57
CA LEU A 155 20.80 9.42 -1.41
C LEU A 155 21.10 10.83 -1.92
N PRO A 156 22.38 11.19 -2.11
CA PRO A 156 22.76 12.43 -2.78
C PRO A 156 22.23 12.45 -4.22
N GLY A 157 21.71 13.62 -4.62
CA GLY A 157 21.12 13.88 -5.94
C GLY A 157 22.12 13.91 -7.09
#